data_AF-A0A926WIG4-F1
#
_entry.id   AF-A0A926WIG4-F1
#
_cell.length_a   1.000
_cell.length_b   1.000
_cell.length_c   1.000
_cell.angle_alpha   90.00
_cell.angle_beta   90.00
_cell.angle_gamma   90.00
#
_symmetry.space_group_name_H-M   'P 1'
#
loop_
_entity.id
_entity.type
_entity.pdbx_description
1 polymer ?
#
loop_
_entity_poly.entity_id
_entity_poly.type
_entity_poly.pdbx_seq_one_letter_code
_entity_poly.pdbx_strand_id
1 'polypeptide(L)'
;MDWTTPLKAQQTDFIQRLKSAKLLHWDEKGQHSELTVISDERSKPLRNFCWEMIRKYKPNDPQNYFINNMKGKLGEEVVKSRLADFVTEVDYEKHIGGDGKVDFTLTSDSSIGIQVKARNGNFDKIQWSISQEEIEKNSVLVCILIQEEVSEAQAEYNLILAGFLPTNMITLSAGKALVGIDELPYSGGLRSYLESLTSSEADEYMRLGNECLEKEDYHNAITYYTQVLQLKPNNKDAYFYRGLARYYLGDKQGAIEDWTQAIKIDPNLALAYFIRGNARDDLADKQGAIEDYTQAIKIDPNKAFYIRR
;
A
#
# COMPACT_ATOMS: atom_id res chain seq x y z
N MET A 1 20.31 7.00 -5.77
CA MET A 1 20.23 8.21 -4.90
C MET A 1 19.87 7.71 -3.52
N ASP A 2 20.58 8.12 -2.46
CA ASP A 2 20.24 7.67 -1.11
C ASP A 2 18.94 8.34 -0.62
N TRP A 3 17.83 7.63 -0.77
CA TRP A 3 16.50 8.08 -0.39
C TRP A 3 16.35 8.26 1.13
N THR A 4 17.26 7.68 1.93
CA THR A 4 17.16 7.72 3.40
C THR A 4 17.65 9.06 3.98
N THR A 5 18.62 9.71 3.33
CA THR A 5 19.16 11.00 3.77
C THR A 5 18.08 12.08 4.00
N PRO A 6 17.18 12.39 3.03
CA PRO A 6 16.14 13.39 3.26
C PRO A 6 15.15 12.99 4.37
N LEU A 7 14.81 11.71 4.49
CA LEU A 7 13.91 11.23 5.53
C LEU A 7 14.53 11.30 6.93
N LYS A 8 15.84 11.08 7.07
CA LYS A 8 16.55 11.24 8.34
C LYS A 8 16.61 12.71 8.77
N ALA A 9 16.78 13.63 7.82
CA ALA A 9 16.71 15.07 8.10
C ALA A 9 15.31 15.48 8.58
N GLN A 10 14.25 14.99 7.92
CA GLN A 10 12.86 15.20 8.35
C GLN A 10 12.58 14.58 9.72
N GLN A 11 13.14 13.41 10.01
CA GLN A 11 13.00 12.77 11.32
C GLN A 11 13.63 13.61 12.42
N THR A 12 14.82 14.17 12.16
CA THR A 12 15.51 15.04 13.11
C THR A 12 14.65 16.27 13.43
N ASP A 13 14.10 16.91 12.41
CA ASP A 13 13.18 18.06 12.59
C ASP A 13 11.91 17.65 13.35
N PHE A 14 11.30 16.53 13.00
CA PHE A 14 10.14 15.97 13.68
C PHE A 14 10.39 15.75 15.18
N ILE A 15 11.53 15.18 15.56
CA ILE A 15 11.90 14.98 16.97
C ILE A 15 12.10 16.32 17.69
N GLN A 16 12.66 17.35 17.03
CA GLN A 16 12.77 18.69 17.62
C GLN A 16 11.40 19.34 17.85
N ARG A 17 10.47 19.18 16.89
CA ARG A 17 9.08 19.64 17.04
C ARG A 17 8.40 18.93 18.22
N LEU A 18 8.57 17.62 18.35
CA LEU A 18 8.08 16.83 19.48
C LEU A 18 8.63 17.32 20.84
N LYS A 19 9.94 17.57 20.92
CA LYS A 19 10.62 18.09 22.13
C LYS A 19 10.12 19.46 22.58
N SER A 20 9.83 20.34 21.62
CA SER A 20 9.41 21.70 21.92
C SER A 20 7.95 21.84 22.34
N ALA A 21 7.19 20.72 22.41
CA ALA A 21 5.73 20.70 22.61
C ALA A 21 4.95 21.54 21.58
N LYS A 22 5.60 21.99 20.50
CA LYS A 22 4.99 22.67 19.36
C LYS A 22 4.49 21.64 18.35
N LEU A 23 3.92 20.53 18.82
CA LEU A 23 3.41 19.50 17.94
C LEU A 23 2.18 20.04 17.19
N LEU A 24 2.50 20.65 16.05
CA LEU A 24 1.71 20.96 14.86
C LEU A 24 0.19 20.94 15.08
N HIS A 25 -0.32 22.06 15.58
CA HIS A 25 -1.65 22.50 15.18
C HIS A 25 -1.53 22.92 13.71
N TRP A 26 -1.99 22.07 12.79
CA TRP A 26 -2.26 22.47 11.42
C TRP A 26 -3.78 22.35 11.22
N ASP A 27 -4.43 23.48 10.95
CA ASP A 27 -5.90 23.60 11.00
C ASP A 27 -6.61 22.96 9.77
N GLU A 28 -5.86 22.37 8.84
CA GLU A 28 -6.43 21.64 7.70
C GLU A 28 -6.63 20.16 8.01
N LYS A 29 -7.91 19.76 7.96
CA LYS A 29 -8.34 18.36 8.11
C LYS A 29 -7.70 17.50 7.00
N GLY A 30 -6.69 16.73 7.35
CA GLY A 30 -6.00 15.81 6.41
C GLY A 30 -4.52 16.11 6.17
N GLN A 31 -3.93 17.16 6.77
CA GLN A 31 -2.49 17.40 6.69
C GLN A 31 -1.84 17.57 8.08
N HIS A 32 -0.82 16.75 8.31
CA HIS A 32 0.26 16.84 9.30
C HIS A 32 -0.07 17.30 10.74
N SER A 33 -0.90 16.53 11.44
CA SER A 33 -0.50 16.13 12.79
C SER A 33 -0.04 14.67 12.71
N GLU A 34 1.23 14.40 13.05
CA GLU A 34 1.73 13.03 13.26
C GLU A 34 1.01 12.35 14.44
N LEU A 35 0.27 13.14 15.22
CA LEU A 35 -0.65 12.73 16.27
C LEU A 35 -1.98 12.21 15.72
N THR A 36 -2.39 11.06 16.21
CA THR A 36 -3.71 10.47 16.02
C THR A 36 -4.34 10.28 17.38
N VAL A 37 -5.51 10.90 17.57
CA VAL A 37 -6.33 10.74 18.78
C VAL A 37 -7.37 9.65 18.51
N ILE A 38 -7.36 8.58 19.31
CA ILE A 38 -8.39 7.54 19.28
C ILE A 38 -9.29 7.73 20.49
N SER A 39 -10.53 8.16 20.24
CA SER A 39 -11.53 8.42 21.27
C SER A 39 -12.24 7.17 21.78
N ASP A 40 -13.12 7.35 22.76
CA ASP A 40 -13.85 6.30 23.46
C ASP A 40 -14.69 5.45 22.51
N GLU A 41 -15.36 6.09 21.53
CA GLU A 41 -16.19 5.40 20.53
C GLU A 41 -15.36 4.47 19.64
N ARG A 42 -14.18 4.91 19.18
CA ARG A 42 -13.29 4.11 18.34
C ARG A 42 -12.51 3.05 19.11
N SER A 43 -12.23 3.28 20.40
CA SER A 43 -11.47 2.34 21.22
C SER A 43 -12.33 1.22 21.84
N LYS A 44 -13.66 1.40 21.94
CA LYS A 44 -14.58 0.37 22.48
C LYS A 44 -14.48 -0.98 21.77
N PRO A 45 -14.55 -1.06 20.42
CA PRO A 45 -14.38 -2.34 19.73
C PRO A 45 -13.03 -3.00 20.00
N LEU A 46 -11.95 -2.21 20.06
CA LEU A 46 -10.60 -2.71 20.34
C LEU A 46 -10.50 -3.29 21.77
N ARG A 47 -11.10 -2.61 22.75
CA ARG A 47 -11.17 -3.09 24.14
C ARG A 47 -11.95 -4.40 24.25
N ASN A 48 -13.10 -4.49 23.58
CA ASN A 48 -13.91 -5.70 23.54
C ASN A 48 -13.11 -6.87 22.96
N PHE A 49 -12.42 -6.65 21.83
CA PHE A 49 -11.54 -7.64 21.23
C PHE A 49 -10.44 -8.11 22.20
N CYS A 50 -9.76 -7.19 22.89
CA CYS A 50 -8.72 -7.55 23.85
C CYS A 50 -9.25 -8.42 24.99
N TRP A 51 -10.46 -8.13 25.48
CA TRP A 51 -11.13 -8.96 26.49
C TRP A 51 -11.55 -10.33 25.96
N GLU A 52 -11.97 -10.43 24.70
CA GLU A 52 -12.24 -11.72 24.06
C GLU A 52 -10.97 -12.59 23.97
N MET A 53 -9.82 -11.99 23.67
CA MET A 53 -8.54 -12.71 23.65
C MET A 53 -8.14 -13.23 25.03
N ILE A 54 -8.37 -12.46 26.08
CA ILE A 54 -8.16 -12.92 27.46
C ILE A 54 -9.07 -14.10 27.79
N ARG A 55 -10.35 -14.03 27.43
CA ARG A 55 -11.31 -15.13 27.67
C ARG A 55 -10.90 -16.40 26.92
N LYS A 56 -10.40 -16.26 25.70
CA LYS A 56 -9.97 -17.37 24.83
C LYS A 56 -8.70 -18.04 25.37
N TYR A 57 -7.66 -17.26 25.66
CA TYR A 57 -6.33 -17.81 25.97
C TYR A 57 -6.02 -17.94 27.46
N LYS A 58 -6.81 -17.31 28.35
CA LYS A 58 -6.68 -17.38 29.81
C LYS A 58 -5.23 -17.18 30.29
N PRO A 59 -4.57 -16.06 29.93
CA PRO A 59 -3.19 -15.79 30.31
C PRO A 59 -3.03 -15.71 31.83
N ASN A 60 -1.83 -16.02 32.33
CA ASN A 60 -1.49 -15.93 33.76
C ASN A 60 -1.58 -14.49 34.31
N ASP A 61 -1.35 -13.49 33.47
CA ASP A 61 -1.48 -12.06 33.80
C ASP A 61 -2.43 -11.38 32.80
N PRO A 62 -3.75 -11.39 33.08
CA PRO A 62 -4.75 -10.80 32.19
C PRO A 62 -4.57 -9.31 31.96
N GLN A 63 -4.10 -8.56 32.98
CA GLN A 63 -3.98 -7.11 32.89
C GLN A 63 -2.84 -6.72 31.96
N ASN A 64 -1.65 -7.31 32.14
CA ASN A 64 -0.54 -7.05 31.23
C ASN A 64 -0.82 -7.56 29.81
N TYR A 65 -1.52 -8.70 29.69
CA TYR A 65 -1.95 -9.22 28.40
C TYR A 65 -2.94 -8.26 27.70
N PHE A 66 -3.89 -7.69 28.44
CA PHE A 66 -4.79 -6.65 27.93
C PHE A 66 -4.00 -5.46 27.40
N ILE A 67 -3.11 -4.90 28.22
CA ILE A 67 -2.34 -3.71 27.90
C ILE A 67 -1.49 -3.93 26.64
N ASN A 68 -0.82 -5.08 26.51
CA ASN A 68 0.01 -5.36 25.34
C ASN A 68 -0.82 -5.54 24.06
N ASN A 69 -1.96 -6.22 24.12
CA ASN A 69 -2.87 -6.31 22.98
C ASN A 69 -3.43 -4.94 22.60
N MET A 70 -3.87 -4.15 23.58
CA MET A 70 -4.40 -2.81 23.35
C MET A 70 -3.38 -1.92 22.65
N LYS A 71 -2.10 -1.95 23.05
CA LYS A 71 -1.03 -1.21 22.36
C LYS A 71 -0.96 -1.60 20.89
N GLY A 72 -0.92 -2.90 20.60
CA GLY A 72 -0.90 -3.42 19.22
C GLY A 72 -2.09 -2.91 18.41
N LYS A 73 -3.30 -3.12 18.92
CA LYS A 73 -4.55 -2.75 18.24
C LYS A 73 -4.69 -1.25 18.01
N LEU A 74 -4.30 -0.43 18.97
CA LEU A 74 -4.28 1.03 18.78
C LEU A 74 -3.27 1.42 17.70
N GLY A 75 -2.09 0.79 17.66
CA GLY A 75 -1.10 1.04 16.61
C GLY A 75 -1.61 0.63 15.22
N GLU A 76 -2.23 -0.54 15.11
CA GLU A 76 -2.83 -1.03 13.87
C GLU A 76 -3.91 -0.08 13.35
N GLU A 77 -4.77 0.45 14.23
CA GLU A 77 -5.77 1.46 13.87
C GLU A 77 -5.15 2.76 13.31
N VAL A 78 -4.01 3.19 13.86
CA VAL A 78 -3.27 4.34 13.32
C VAL A 78 -2.82 4.05 11.89
N VAL A 79 -2.19 2.90 11.65
CA VAL A 79 -1.68 2.52 10.33
C VAL A 79 -2.81 2.37 9.32
N LYS A 80 -3.89 1.66 9.68
CA LYS A 80 -5.10 1.50 8.86
C LYS A 80 -5.71 2.85 8.48
N SER A 81 -5.78 3.80 9.42
CA SER A 81 -6.32 5.14 9.12
C SER A 81 -5.45 5.97 8.17
N ARG A 82 -4.13 5.74 8.15
CA ARG A 82 -3.17 6.51 7.35
C ARG A 82 -2.94 5.92 5.96
N LEU A 83 -2.94 4.60 5.86
CA LEU A 83 -2.73 3.88 4.59
C LEU A 83 -4.04 3.51 3.91
N ALA A 84 -5.15 3.41 4.65
CA ALA A 84 -6.49 3.17 4.13
C ALA A 84 -6.54 1.97 3.16
N ASP A 85 -7.05 2.18 1.95
CA ASP A 85 -7.19 1.17 0.89
C ASP A 85 -5.86 0.62 0.36
N PHE A 86 -4.73 1.24 0.73
CA PHE A 86 -3.40 0.81 0.32
C PHE A 86 -2.93 -0.46 1.03
N VAL A 87 -3.47 -0.76 2.21
CA VAL A 87 -3.21 -1.98 2.96
C VAL A 87 -4.48 -2.81 3.10
N THR A 88 -4.32 -4.11 3.30
CA THR A 88 -5.44 -5.00 3.59
C THR A 88 -6.11 -4.63 4.92
N GLU A 89 -7.27 -5.22 5.18
CA GLU A 89 -7.85 -5.29 6.52
C GLU A 89 -6.85 -5.83 7.55
N VAL A 90 -7.07 -5.50 8.82
CA VAL A 90 -6.14 -5.91 9.86
C VAL A 90 -6.22 -7.41 10.05
N ASP A 91 -5.08 -8.08 10.20
CA ASP A 91 -5.04 -9.53 10.20
C ASP A 91 -5.94 -10.19 11.27
N TYR A 92 -6.11 -9.56 12.44
CA TYR A 92 -7.03 -10.07 13.47
C TYR A 92 -8.52 -10.02 13.08
N GLU A 93 -8.90 -9.18 12.11
CA GLU A 93 -10.27 -9.13 11.55
C GLU A 93 -10.56 -10.40 10.72
N LYS A 94 -9.52 -11.02 10.16
CA LYS A 94 -9.60 -12.24 9.34
C LYS A 94 -9.39 -13.52 10.16
N HIS A 95 -8.43 -13.52 11.07
CA HIS A 95 -8.04 -14.69 11.85
C HIS A 95 -8.01 -14.40 13.34
N ILE A 96 -8.77 -15.14 14.13
CA ILE A 96 -8.77 -15.00 15.59
C ILE A 96 -7.43 -15.49 16.17
N GLY A 97 -6.47 -14.58 16.33
CA GLY A 97 -5.12 -14.86 16.83
C GLY A 97 -3.98 -14.37 15.91
N GLY A 98 -4.31 -13.94 14.69
CA GLY A 98 -3.37 -13.48 13.68
C GLY A 98 -2.52 -14.58 13.02
N ASP A 99 -1.70 -14.19 12.06
CA ASP A 99 -0.74 -15.00 11.30
C ASP A 99 0.61 -15.17 12.03
N GLY A 100 0.72 -14.49 13.17
CA GLY A 100 1.82 -14.60 14.09
C GLY A 100 2.99 -13.64 13.85
N LYS A 101 2.87 -12.57 13.03
CA LYS A 101 3.72 -11.35 13.07
C LYS A 101 3.51 -10.32 11.94
N VAL A 102 2.62 -10.55 10.99
CA VAL A 102 2.27 -9.57 9.94
C VAL A 102 0.90 -9.01 10.27
N ASP A 103 0.81 -7.69 10.43
CA ASP A 103 -0.46 -7.04 10.77
C ASP A 103 -1.25 -6.62 9.52
N PHE A 104 -0.51 -6.30 8.45
CA PHE A 104 -1.05 -5.84 7.17
C PHE A 104 -0.23 -6.39 6.01
N THR A 105 -0.87 -6.54 4.86
CA THR A 105 -0.17 -6.68 3.57
C THR A 105 -0.61 -5.57 2.62
N LEU A 106 0.14 -5.28 1.56
CA LEU A 106 -0.34 -4.31 0.57
C LEU A 106 -1.53 -4.89 -0.20
N THR A 107 -2.55 -4.07 -0.44
CA THR A 107 -3.72 -4.49 -1.23
C THR A 107 -3.33 -4.90 -2.66
N SER A 108 -2.30 -4.25 -3.19
CA SER A 108 -1.71 -4.54 -4.52
C SER A 108 -0.79 -5.75 -4.53
N ASP A 109 -0.22 -6.14 -3.40
CA ASP A 109 0.80 -7.18 -3.32
C ASP A 109 0.83 -7.79 -1.90
N SER A 110 0.25 -8.97 -1.77
CA SER A 110 0.15 -9.66 -0.49
C SER A 110 1.48 -10.24 0.01
N SER A 111 2.54 -10.24 -0.81
CA SER A 111 3.88 -10.66 -0.39
C SER A 111 4.59 -9.60 0.47
N ILE A 112 4.16 -8.34 0.37
CA ILE A 112 4.74 -7.24 1.12
C ILE A 112 4.06 -7.15 2.49
N GLY A 113 4.66 -7.84 3.46
CA GLY A 113 4.22 -7.81 4.87
C GLY A 113 4.61 -6.53 5.59
N ILE A 114 3.69 -5.99 6.38
CA ILE A 114 3.87 -4.82 7.24
C ILE A 114 3.46 -5.20 8.65
N GLN A 115 4.37 -4.99 9.60
CA GLN A 115 4.09 -5.17 11.02
C GLN A 115 4.08 -3.82 11.74
N VAL A 116 3.21 -3.68 12.72
CA VAL A 116 3.09 -2.51 13.58
C VAL A 116 3.68 -2.80 14.95
N LYS A 117 4.56 -1.91 15.41
CA LYS A 117 5.18 -1.98 16.72
C LYS A 117 4.80 -0.76 17.55
N ALA A 118 3.81 -0.94 18.42
CA ALA A 118 3.40 0.10 19.35
C ALA A 118 4.12 0.00 20.70
N ARG A 119 4.63 1.13 21.20
CA ARG A 119 5.27 1.25 22.50
C ARG A 119 4.80 2.54 23.17
N ASN A 120 4.48 2.47 24.46
CA ASN A 120 4.35 3.66 25.28
C ASN A 120 5.67 3.95 25.99
N GLY A 121 5.98 5.23 26.20
CA GLY A 121 7.14 5.64 26.99
C GLY A 121 7.66 7.01 26.63
N ASN A 122 8.74 7.41 27.30
CA ASN A 122 9.41 8.67 27.00
C ASN A 122 10.15 8.57 25.66
N PHE A 123 9.85 9.47 24.72
CA PHE A 123 10.45 9.49 23.40
C PHE A 123 11.98 9.64 23.42
N ASP A 124 12.59 10.25 24.45
CA ASP A 124 14.05 10.36 24.56
C ASP A 124 14.75 9.01 24.84
N LYS A 125 14.00 8.00 25.29
CA LYS A 125 14.53 6.69 25.70
C LYS A 125 13.82 5.51 25.05
N ILE A 126 12.82 5.78 24.22
CA ILE A 126 11.98 4.73 23.64
C ILE A 126 12.81 3.91 22.65
N GLN A 127 12.69 2.60 22.74
CA GLN A 127 13.35 1.66 21.82
C GLN A 127 12.40 0.54 21.42
N TRP A 128 12.45 0.19 20.14
CA TRP A 128 11.74 -0.96 19.60
C TRP A 128 12.69 -2.15 19.49
N SER A 129 12.35 -3.23 20.19
CA SER A 129 13.02 -4.52 20.02
C SER A 129 12.47 -5.24 18.79
N ILE A 130 13.37 -5.69 17.93
CA ILE A 130 13.08 -6.36 16.67
C ILE A 130 13.80 -7.70 16.66
N SER A 131 13.08 -8.76 16.28
CA SER A 131 13.57 -10.13 16.20
C SER A 131 13.81 -10.56 14.76
N GLN A 132 14.66 -11.58 14.57
CA GLN A 132 14.94 -12.18 13.27
C GLN A 132 13.66 -12.61 12.54
N GLU A 133 12.73 -13.27 13.23
CA GLU A 133 11.45 -13.71 12.63
C GLU A 133 10.60 -12.53 12.11
N GLU A 134 10.68 -11.36 12.75
CA GLU A 134 9.96 -10.17 12.30
C GLU A 134 10.57 -9.59 11.02
N ILE A 135 11.90 -9.67 10.87
CA ILE A 135 12.63 -9.28 9.65
C ILE A 135 12.28 -10.23 8.51
N GLU A 136 12.19 -11.54 8.78
CA GLU A 136 11.92 -12.57 7.76
C GLU A 136 10.49 -12.51 7.23
N LYS A 137 9.51 -12.16 8.08
CA LYS A 137 8.08 -12.15 7.71
C LYS A 137 7.61 -10.83 7.11
N ASN A 138 8.35 -9.74 7.27
CA ASN A 138 7.89 -8.41 6.90
C ASN A 138 8.89 -7.69 6.01
N SER A 139 8.39 -6.85 5.12
CA SER A 139 9.19 -5.90 4.35
C SER A 139 9.41 -4.59 5.12
N VAL A 140 8.47 -4.23 6.00
CA VAL A 140 8.50 -2.99 6.79
C VAL A 140 7.96 -3.19 8.20
N LEU A 141 8.62 -2.56 9.17
CA LEU A 141 8.11 -2.39 10.53
C LEU A 141 7.69 -0.93 10.73
N VAL A 142 6.44 -0.68 11.10
CA VAL A 142 5.92 0.66 11.42
C VAL A 142 5.93 0.88 12.91
N CYS A 143 6.61 1.93 13.38
CA CYS A 143 6.78 2.20 14.79
C CYS A 143 5.80 3.27 15.28
N ILE A 144 5.01 2.91 16.29
CA ILE A 144 4.02 3.79 16.91
C ILE A 144 4.46 4.10 18.33
N LEU A 145 4.51 5.40 18.65
CA LEU A 145 4.71 5.90 20.00
C LEU A 145 3.36 6.25 20.61
N ILE A 146 3.07 5.70 21.78
CA ILE A 146 1.90 6.07 22.60
C ILE A 146 2.41 7.01 23.69
N GLN A 147 1.88 8.23 23.75
CA GLN A 147 2.43 9.27 24.62
C GLN A 147 2.16 8.98 26.10
N GLU A 148 1.10 8.23 26.39
CA GLU A 148 0.69 7.91 27.75
C GLU A 148 0.72 6.41 28.06
N GLU A 149 0.64 6.07 29.35
CA GLU A 149 0.44 4.69 29.77
C GLU A 149 -0.94 4.20 29.40
N VAL A 150 -1.01 3.09 28.67
CA VAL A 150 -2.27 2.48 28.24
C VAL A 150 -2.98 1.87 29.45
N SER A 151 -4.21 2.31 29.68
CA SER A 151 -5.10 1.75 30.70
C SER A 151 -6.50 1.51 30.16
N GLU A 152 -7.23 0.55 30.75
CA GLU A 152 -8.59 0.21 30.29
C GLU A 152 -9.59 1.36 30.43
N ALA A 153 -9.49 2.12 31.52
CA ALA A 153 -10.41 3.21 31.87
C ALA A 153 -10.19 4.49 31.05
N GLN A 154 -9.20 4.49 30.16
CA GLN A 154 -8.83 5.66 29.41
C GLN A 154 -9.87 5.98 28.33
N ALA A 155 -10.27 7.25 28.27
CA ALA A 155 -11.26 7.74 27.32
C ALA A 155 -10.65 8.01 25.93
N GLU A 156 -9.39 8.45 25.88
CA GLU A 156 -8.72 8.84 24.64
C GLU A 156 -7.25 8.48 24.67
N TYR A 157 -6.71 8.05 23.53
CA TYR A 157 -5.30 7.68 23.37
C TYR A 157 -4.62 8.59 22.35
N ASN A 158 -3.42 9.06 22.67
CA ASN A 158 -2.59 9.92 21.82
C ASN A 158 -1.46 9.10 21.23
N LEU A 159 -1.58 8.82 19.93
CA LEU A 159 -0.64 7.99 19.22
C LEU A 159 0.11 8.79 18.18
N ILE A 160 1.39 8.51 18.04
CA ILE A 160 2.27 9.16 17.09
C ILE A 160 2.83 8.10 16.15
N LEU A 161 2.70 8.32 14.85
CA LEU A 161 3.44 7.51 13.86
C LEU A 161 4.91 7.96 13.89
N ALA A 162 5.69 7.29 14.73
CA ALA A 162 7.06 7.68 15.08
C ALA A 162 8.03 7.53 13.91
N GLY A 163 7.73 6.62 12.98
CA GLY A 163 8.51 6.36 11.78
C GLY A 163 8.29 4.94 11.29
N PHE A 164 9.11 4.51 10.35
CA PHE A 164 9.09 3.15 9.83
C PHE A 164 10.50 2.64 9.60
N LEU A 165 10.66 1.33 9.46
CA LEU A 165 11.94 0.68 9.30
C LEU A 165 11.85 -0.43 8.24
N PRO A 166 12.48 -0.24 7.07
CA PRO A 166 12.70 -1.31 6.12
C PRO A 166 13.48 -2.45 6.74
N THR A 167 12.99 -3.68 6.62
CA THR A 167 13.63 -4.84 7.26
C THR A 167 14.99 -5.16 6.68
N ASN A 168 15.20 -4.88 5.39
CA ASN A 168 16.49 -4.98 4.70
C ASN A 168 17.58 -3.99 5.19
N MET A 169 17.21 -2.98 5.98
CA MET A 169 18.14 -2.03 6.59
C MET A 169 18.54 -2.43 8.02
N ILE A 170 17.92 -3.47 8.58
CA ILE A 170 18.12 -3.85 9.98
C ILE A 170 19.28 -4.81 10.10
N THR A 171 20.25 -4.46 10.94
CA THR A 171 21.32 -5.37 11.34
C THR A 171 21.06 -5.86 12.75
N LEU A 172 21.01 -7.18 12.94
CA LEU A 172 20.86 -7.77 14.27
C LEU A 172 22.20 -7.86 15.00
N SER A 173 22.16 -7.64 16.32
CA SER A 173 23.26 -7.93 17.24
C SER A 173 22.76 -8.92 18.29
N ALA A 174 23.43 -10.06 18.44
CA ALA A 174 23.01 -11.13 19.34
C ALA A 174 21.53 -11.57 19.15
N GLY A 175 21.06 -11.61 17.90
CA GLY A 175 19.72 -12.09 17.53
C GLY A 175 18.58 -11.09 17.74
N LYS A 176 18.86 -9.85 18.16
CA LYS A 176 17.88 -8.76 18.26
C LYS A 176 18.45 -7.43 17.78
N ALA A 177 17.59 -6.53 17.34
CA ALA A 177 17.92 -5.12 17.15
C ALA A 177 17.11 -4.29 18.13
N LEU A 178 17.74 -3.25 18.68
CA LEU A 178 17.09 -2.21 19.47
C LEU A 178 17.24 -0.93 18.68
N VAL A 179 16.12 -0.35 18.26
CA VAL A 179 16.10 0.83 17.40
C VAL A 179 15.41 1.96 18.14
N GLY A 180 16.10 3.08 18.30
CA GLY A 180 15.58 4.32 18.86
C GLY A 180 14.72 5.10 17.86
N ILE A 181 13.96 6.08 18.33
CA ILE A 181 13.11 6.93 17.47
C ILE A 181 13.92 7.76 16.47
N ASP A 182 15.14 8.15 16.83
CA ASP A 182 16.08 8.93 16.02
C ASP A 182 16.70 8.15 14.86
N GLU A 183 16.65 6.82 14.93
CA GLU A 183 17.16 5.92 13.89
C GLU A 183 16.12 5.62 12.81
N LEU A 184 14.85 6.00 13.03
CA LEU A 184 13.76 5.73 12.10
C LEU A 184 13.72 6.75 10.95
N PRO A 185 13.54 6.31 9.70
CA PRO A 185 13.01 7.16 8.64
C PRO A 185 11.69 7.85 9.02
N TYR A 186 11.55 9.12 8.60
CA TYR A 186 10.35 9.91 8.85
C TYR A 186 9.09 9.26 8.24
N SER A 187 8.03 9.22 9.02
CA SER A 187 6.75 8.58 8.71
C SER A 187 6.12 9.04 7.39
N GLY A 188 6.32 10.30 7.00
CA GLY A 188 5.81 10.84 5.73
C GLY A 188 6.35 10.11 4.49
N GLY A 189 7.49 9.44 4.58
CA GLY A 189 8.07 8.65 3.48
C GLY A 189 7.54 7.23 3.35
N LEU A 190 6.75 6.75 4.32
CA LEU A 190 6.32 5.34 4.38
C LEU A 190 5.55 4.92 3.12
N ARG A 191 4.55 5.71 2.71
CA ARG A 191 3.72 5.38 1.54
C ARG A 191 4.56 5.29 0.28
N SER A 192 5.38 6.30 0.00
CA SER A 192 6.27 6.31 -1.18
C SER A 192 7.27 5.16 -1.16
N TYR A 193 7.79 4.79 0.01
CA TYR A 193 8.66 3.62 0.16
C TYR A 193 7.92 2.32 -0.20
N LEU A 194 6.73 2.11 0.35
CA LEU A 194 5.91 0.93 0.05
C LEU A 194 5.50 0.88 -1.42
N GLU A 195 5.12 2.01 -2.02
CA GLU A 195 4.87 2.13 -3.46
C GLU A 195 6.11 1.73 -4.27
N SER A 196 7.32 2.11 -3.84
CA SER A 196 8.56 1.72 -4.51
C SER A 196 8.84 0.22 -4.48
N LEU A 197 8.42 -0.48 -3.41
CA LEU A 197 8.53 -1.94 -3.33
C LEU A 197 7.67 -2.61 -4.42
N THR A 198 6.42 -2.17 -4.55
CA THR A 198 5.49 -2.67 -5.58
C THR A 198 5.88 -2.25 -6.99
N SER A 199 6.60 -1.13 -7.13
CA SER A 199 6.95 -0.61 -8.45
C SER A 199 8.03 -1.45 -9.12
N SER A 200 9.01 -1.97 -8.37
CA SER A 200 10.14 -2.66 -8.99
C SER A 200 9.77 -3.92 -9.79
N GLU A 201 8.86 -4.75 -9.28
CA GLU A 201 8.51 -6.01 -9.92
C GLU A 201 7.51 -5.80 -11.06
N ALA A 202 6.49 -4.96 -10.86
CA ALA A 202 5.55 -4.63 -11.93
C ALA A 202 6.23 -3.90 -13.10
N ASP A 203 7.23 -3.06 -12.82
CA ASP A 203 7.97 -2.37 -13.87
C ASP A 203 8.87 -3.34 -14.64
N GLU A 204 9.43 -4.35 -13.97
CA GLU A 204 10.18 -5.43 -14.63
C GLU A 204 9.27 -6.30 -15.50
N TYR A 205 8.09 -6.70 -15.03
CA TYR A 205 7.13 -7.41 -15.87
C TYR A 205 6.63 -6.55 -17.05
N MET A 206 6.45 -5.24 -16.85
CA MET A 206 6.15 -4.33 -17.98
C MET A 206 7.27 -4.35 -19.01
N ARG A 207 8.54 -4.30 -18.58
CA ARG A 207 9.71 -4.38 -19.47
C ARG A 207 9.74 -5.69 -20.25
N LEU A 208 9.60 -6.82 -19.56
CA LEU A 208 9.59 -8.15 -20.18
C LEU A 208 8.41 -8.32 -21.14
N GLY A 209 7.22 -7.82 -20.78
CA GLY A 209 6.05 -7.82 -21.65
C GLY A 209 6.28 -7.02 -22.94
N ASN A 210 6.90 -5.83 -22.84
CA ASN A 210 7.25 -5.01 -24.00
C ASN A 210 8.30 -5.70 -24.88
N GLU A 211 9.34 -6.30 -24.29
CA GLU A 211 10.35 -7.06 -25.04
C GLU A 211 9.73 -8.26 -25.78
N CYS A 212 8.76 -8.95 -25.15
CA CYS A 212 8.00 -10.02 -25.80
C CYS A 212 7.15 -9.48 -26.96
N LEU A 213 6.46 -8.34 -26.79
CA LEU A 213 5.71 -7.70 -27.89
C LEU A 213 6.61 -7.33 -29.07
N GLU A 214 7.78 -6.76 -28.82
CA GLU A 214 8.76 -6.41 -29.86
C GLU A 214 9.26 -7.63 -30.63
N LYS A 215 9.34 -8.79 -29.96
CA LYS A 215 9.71 -10.08 -30.54
C LYS A 215 8.52 -10.86 -31.12
N GLU A 216 7.33 -10.27 -31.12
CA GLU A 216 6.07 -10.92 -31.53
C GLU A 216 5.71 -12.18 -30.72
N ASP A 217 6.28 -12.33 -29.51
CA ASP A 217 5.96 -13.39 -28.56
C ASP A 217 4.73 -12.99 -27.73
N TYR A 218 3.57 -13.01 -28.39
CA TYR A 218 2.34 -12.50 -27.80
C TYR A 218 1.84 -13.33 -26.60
N HIS A 219 2.14 -14.62 -26.54
CA HIS A 219 1.73 -15.46 -25.40
C HIS A 219 2.46 -15.04 -24.11
N ASN A 220 3.79 -14.85 -24.19
CA ASN A 220 4.55 -14.40 -23.02
C ASN A 220 4.26 -12.94 -22.69
N ALA A 221 4.01 -12.08 -23.69
CA ALA A 221 3.56 -10.72 -23.45
C ALA A 221 2.26 -10.68 -22.62
N ILE A 222 1.26 -11.49 -22.96
CA ILE A 222 0.01 -11.59 -22.18
C ILE A 222 0.27 -12.04 -20.75
N THR A 223 1.13 -13.05 -20.56
CA THR A 223 1.51 -13.53 -19.23
C THR A 223 2.09 -12.41 -18.39
N TYR A 224 3.10 -11.70 -18.90
CA TYR A 224 3.76 -10.62 -18.16
C TYR A 224 2.82 -9.45 -17.88
N TYR A 225 2.04 -8.97 -18.85
CA TYR A 225 1.06 -7.91 -18.57
C TYR A 225 -0.02 -8.35 -17.60
N THR A 226 -0.35 -9.64 -17.55
CA THR A 226 -1.28 -10.16 -16.53
C THR A 226 -0.66 -10.11 -15.14
N GLN A 227 0.64 -10.42 -14.99
CA GLN A 227 1.36 -10.21 -13.72
C GLN A 227 1.37 -8.73 -13.32
N VAL A 228 1.61 -7.81 -14.27
CA VAL A 228 1.50 -6.37 -14.00
C VAL A 228 0.12 -6.01 -13.50
N LEU A 229 -0.95 -6.55 -14.09
CA LEU A 229 -2.34 -6.25 -13.68
C LEU A 229 -2.74 -6.92 -12.37
N GLN A 230 -2.06 -7.99 -11.95
CA GLN A 230 -2.21 -8.54 -10.60
C GLN A 230 -1.60 -7.58 -9.56
N LEU A 231 -0.43 -7.02 -9.85
CA LEU A 231 0.28 -6.08 -8.97
C LEU A 231 -0.27 -4.65 -9.02
N LYS A 232 -0.69 -4.18 -10.20
CA LYS A 232 -1.19 -2.83 -10.46
C LYS A 232 -2.52 -2.93 -11.24
N PRO A 233 -3.66 -3.22 -10.56
CA PRO A 233 -4.95 -3.48 -11.22
C PRO A 233 -5.51 -2.33 -12.06
N ASN A 234 -5.03 -1.10 -11.83
CA ASN A 234 -5.44 0.12 -12.54
C ASN A 234 -4.35 0.62 -13.52
N ASN A 235 -3.47 -0.25 -14.00
CA ASN A 235 -2.44 0.13 -14.98
C ASN A 235 -3.02 0.17 -16.41
N LYS A 236 -3.29 1.37 -16.92
CA LYS A 236 -3.85 1.57 -18.27
C LYS A 236 -2.96 1.01 -19.38
N ASP A 237 -1.63 1.10 -19.23
CA ASP A 237 -0.69 0.70 -20.27
C ASP A 237 -0.60 -0.84 -20.34
N ALA A 238 -0.63 -1.52 -19.20
CA ALA A 238 -0.68 -2.98 -19.14
C ALA A 238 -1.95 -3.54 -19.79
N TYR A 239 -3.13 -2.96 -19.51
CA TYR A 239 -4.35 -3.32 -20.23
C TYR A 239 -4.21 -3.04 -21.73
N PHE A 240 -3.72 -1.85 -22.11
CA PHE A 240 -3.58 -1.48 -23.52
C PHE A 240 -2.70 -2.46 -24.31
N TYR A 241 -1.53 -2.79 -23.79
CA TYR A 241 -0.57 -3.68 -24.46
C TYR A 241 -0.96 -5.16 -24.37
N ARG A 242 -1.63 -5.60 -23.29
CA ARG A 242 -2.22 -6.95 -23.24
C ARG A 242 -3.31 -7.11 -24.30
N GLY A 243 -4.16 -6.10 -24.46
CA GLY A 243 -5.17 -6.07 -25.52
C GLY A 243 -4.55 -6.16 -26.90
N LEU A 244 -3.43 -5.46 -27.13
CA LEU A 244 -2.68 -5.56 -28.38
C LEU A 244 -2.14 -6.98 -28.64
N ALA A 245 -1.54 -7.61 -27.64
CA ALA A 245 -1.06 -8.99 -27.75
C ALA A 245 -2.19 -9.99 -28.03
N ARG A 246 -3.33 -9.85 -27.34
CA ARG A 246 -4.54 -10.68 -27.57
C ARG A 246 -5.09 -10.51 -28.97
N TYR A 247 -5.14 -9.28 -29.47
CA TYR A 247 -5.58 -8.98 -30.83
C TYR A 247 -4.72 -9.70 -31.88
N TYR A 248 -3.39 -9.66 -31.74
CA TYR A 248 -2.47 -10.36 -32.65
C TYR A 248 -2.58 -11.90 -32.56
N LEU A 249 -2.99 -12.46 -31.43
CA LEU A 249 -3.31 -13.89 -31.30
C LEU A 249 -4.72 -14.25 -31.79
N GLY A 250 -5.50 -13.27 -32.24
CA GLY A 250 -6.87 -13.46 -32.73
C GLY A 250 -7.95 -13.44 -31.64
N ASP A 251 -7.59 -13.26 -30.38
CA ASP A 251 -8.54 -13.03 -29.28
C ASP A 251 -9.03 -11.57 -29.28
N LYS A 252 -9.84 -11.25 -30.30
CA LYS A 252 -10.38 -9.91 -30.53
C LYS A 252 -11.35 -9.48 -29.42
N GLN A 253 -12.09 -10.42 -28.83
CA GLN A 253 -13.01 -10.12 -27.74
C GLN A 253 -12.26 -9.77 -26.45
N GLY A 254 -11.26 -10.56 -26.06
CA GLY A 254 -10.42 -10.26 -24.91
C GLY A 254 -9.62 -8.97 -25.08
N ALA A 255 -9.25 -8.61 -26.32
CA ALA A 255 -8.63 -7.32 -26.63
C ALA A 255 -9.59 -6.13 -26.40
N ILE A 256 -10.85 -6.25 -26.85
CA ILE A 256 -11.89 -5.23 -26.62
C ILE A 256 -12.14 -5.01 -25.13
N GLU A 257 -12.17 -6.09 -24.33
CA GLU A 257 -12.33 -6.00 -22.88
C GLU A 257 -11.18 -5.23 -22.23
N ASP A 258 -9.95 -5.56 -22.59
CA ASP A 258 -8.75 -4.90 -22.06
C ASP A 258 -8.69 -3.42 -22.44
N TRP A 259 -8.94 -3.06 -23.71
CA TRP A 259 -8.99 -1.64 -24.11
C TRP A 259 -10.14 -0.90 -23.47
N THR A 260 -11.26 -1.58 -23.17
CA THR A 260 -12.36 -0.97 -22.41
C THR A 260 -11.93 -0.61 -20.98
N GLN A 261 -11.16 -1.45 -20.32
CA GLN A 261 -10.58 -1.11 -19.01
C GLN A 261 -9.56 0.04 -19.13
N ALA A 262 -8.67 0.01 -20.13
CA ALA A 262 -7.72 1.09 -20.35
C ALA A 262 -8.41 2.45 -20.56
N ILE A 263 -9.49 2.49 -21.36
CA ILE A 263 -10.31 3.68 -21.60
C ILE A 263 -11.06 4.13 -20.34
N LYS A 264 -11.53 3.19 -19.51
CA LYS A 264 -12.18 3.53 -18.24
C LYS A 264 -11.21 4.22 -17.28
N ILE A 265 -9.93 3.81 -17.29
CA ILE A 265 -8.86 4.40 -16.48
C ILE A 265 -8.42 5.75 -17.05
N ASP A 266 -8.23 5.84 -18.37
CA ASP A 266 -7.88 7.07 -19.09
C ASP A 266 -8.81 7.31 -20.29
N PRO A 267 -9.87 8.11 -20.11
CA PRO A 267 -10.83 8.41 -21.18
C PRO A 267 -10.26 9.24 -22.34
N ASN A 268 -9.03 9.77 -22.24
CA ASN A 268 -8.39 10.56 -23.30
C ASN A 268 -7.41 9.73 -24.13
N LEU A 269 -7.43 8.40 -24.02
CA LEU A 269 -6.54 7.51 -24.74
C LEU A 269 -7.03 7.26 -26.18
N ALA A 270 -6.86 8.26 -27.07
CA ALA A 270 -7.34 8.22 -28.46
C ALA A 270 -6.94 6.94 -29.23
N LEU A 271 -5.73 6.43 -28.99
CA LEU A 271 -5.24 5.21 -29.62
C LEU A 271 -6.02 3.96 -29.18
N ALA A 272 -6.43 3.87 -27.92
CA ALA A 272 -7.22 2.74 -27.43
C ALA A 272 -8.61 2.70 -28.06
N TYR A 273 -9.25 3.85 -28.22
CA TYR A 273 -10.50 3.95 -28.98
C TYR A 273 -10.30 3.48 -30.42
N PHE A 274 -9.27 3.98 -31.11
CA PHE A 274 -9.01 3.61 -32.50
C PHE A 274 -8.80 2.09 -32.68
N ILE A 275 -7.91 1.47 -31.89
CA ILE A 275 -7.62 0.04 -32.04
C ILE A 275 -8.80 -0.84 -31.56
N ARG A 276 -9.54 -0.42 -30.51
CA ARG A 276 -10.79 -1.10 -30.13
C ARG A 276 -11.84 -1.04 -31.24
N GLY A 277 -11.93 0.09 -31.94
CA GLY A 277 -12.76 0.25 -33.13
C GLY A 277 -12.39 -0.76 -34.22
N ASN A 278 -11.09 -0.95 -34.50
CA ASN A 278 -10.63 -1.95 -35.47
C ASN A 278 -11.07 -3.37 -35.07
N ALA A 279 -10.90 -3.75 -33.80
CA ALA A 279 -11.30 -5.08 -33.34
C ALA A 279 -12.82 -5.30 -33.36
N ARG A 280 -13.62 -4.26 -33.08
CA ARG A 280 -15.09 -4.31 -33.23
C ARG A 280 -15.49 -4.47 -34.70
N ASP A 281 -14.85 -3.72 -35.59
CA ASP A 281 -15.10 -3.81 -37.03
C ASP A 281 -14.82 -5.21 -37.59
N ASP A 282 -13.71 -5.79 -37.14
CA ASP A 282 -13.28 -7.16 -37.41
C ASP A 282 -14.26 -8.23 -36.90
N LEU A 283 -15.01 -7.94 -35.84
CA LEU A 283 -16.08 -8.78 -35.30
C LEU A 283 -17.47 -8.41 -35.86
N ALA A 284 -17.51 -7.57 -36.90
CA ALA A 284 -18.73 -7.06 -37.55
C ALA A 284 -19.63 -6.18 -36.67
N ASP A 285 -19.17 -5.71 -35.52
CA ASP A 285 -19.82 -4.64 -34.73
C ASP A 285 -19.51 -3.26 -35.35
N LYS A 286 -20.13 -2.99 -36.49
CA LYS A 286 -19.92 -1.75 -37.25
C LYS A 286 -20.35 -0.51 -36.48
N GLN A 287 -21.41 -0.60 -35.68
CA GLN A 287 -21.92 0.53 -34.91
C GLN A 287 -20.96 0.90 -33.77
N GLY A 288 -20.51 -0.09 -32.99
CA GLY A 288 -19.53 0.15 -31.93
C GLY A 288 -18.17 0.62 -32.46
N ALA A 289 -17.76 0.18 -33.65
CA ALA A 289 -16.57 0.67 -34.32
C ALA A 289 -16.68 2.17 -34.69
N ILE A 290 -17.80 2.59 -35.29
CA ILE A 290 -18.04 4.00 -35.65
C ILE A 290 -18.02 4.91 -34.41
N GLU A 291 -18.62 4.46 -33.31
CA GLU A 291 -18.61 5.21 -32.04
C GLU A 291 -17.18 5.41 -31.53
N ASP A 292 -16.38 4.34 -31.53
CA ASP A 292 -14.99 4.38 -31.09
C ASP A 292 -14.11 5.26 -31.98
N TYR A 293 -14.24 5.14 -33.31
CA TYR A 293 -13.54 6.01 -34.25
C TYR A 293 -13.91 7.48 -34.07
N THR A 294 -15.18 7.76 -33.83
CA THR A 294 -15.66 9.13 -33.61
C THR A 294 -15.04 9.73 -32.35
N GLN A 295 -14.96 8.96 -31.25
CA GLN A 295 -14.28 9.41 -30.04
C GLN A 295 -12.78 9.58 -30.25
N ALA A 296 -12.12 8.66 -30.95
CA ALA A 296 -10.69 8.78 -31.27
C ALA A 296 -10.39 10.08 -32.03
N ILE A 297 -11.20 10.42 -33.04
CA ILE A 297 -11.07 11.67 -33.82
C ILE A 297 -11.34 12.91 -32.95
N LYS A 298 -12.34 12.83 -32.06
CA LYS A 298 -12.68 13.94 -31.17
C LYS A 298 -11.53 14.26 -30.20
N ILE A 299 -10.83 13.24 -29.72
CA ILE A 299 -9.70 13.37 -28.79
C ILE A 299 -8.43 13.79 -29.54
N ASP A 300 -8.10 13.11 -30.64
CA ASP A 300 -6.95 13.42 -31.50
C ASP A 300 -7.40 13.46 -32.98
N PRO A 301 -7.62 14.68 -33.53
CA PRO A 301 -8.05 14.85 -34.91
C PRO A 301 -7.13 14.21 -35.95
N ASN A 302 -5.85 13.97 -35.63
CA ASN A 302 -4.92 13.31 -36.54
C ASN A 302 -5.25 11.82 -36.76
N LYS A 303 -6.05 11.20 -35.88
CA LYS A 303 -6.55 9.82 -36.07
C LYS A 303 -7.49 9.69 -37.26
N ALA A 304 -8.11 10.78 -37.72
CA ALA A 304 -9.00 10.79 -38.88
C ALA A 304 -8.32 10.30 -40.18
N PHE A 305 -6.99 10.45 -40.31
CA PHE A 305 -6.25 9.98 -41.47
C PHE A 305 -6.10 8.44 -41.52
N TYR A 306 -6.15 7.77 -40.38
CA TYR A 306 -5.98 6.31 -40.30
C TYR A 306 -7.28 5.53 -40.54
N ILE A 307 -8.44 6.18 -40.44
CA ILE A 307 -9.78 5.56 -40.52
C ILE A 307 -10.33 5.54 -41.97
N ARG A 308 -9.74 6.31 -42.89
CA ARG A 308 -10.26 6.52 -44.26
C ARG A 308 -9.76 5.53 -45.33
N ARG A 309 -9.21 4.38 -44.94
CA ARG A 309 -8.60 3.41 -45.87
C ARG A 309 -9.28 2.06 -45.78
#